data_AF-A0A522URL6-F1
#
_entry.id   AF-A0A522URL6-F1
#
_cell.length_a   1.000
_cell.length_b   1.000
_cell.length_c   1.000
_cell.angle_alpha   90.00
_cell.angle_beta   90.00
_cell.angle_gamma   90.00
#
_symmetry.space_group_name_H-M   'P 1'
#
loop_
_entity.id
_entity.type
_entity.pdbx_description
1 polymer ?
#
loop_
_entity_poly.entity_id
_entity_poly.type
_entity_poly.pdbx_seq_one_letter_code
_entity_poly.pdbx_strand_id
1 'polypeptide(L)'
;MIINQATLAAVFQSFQTIYNQAFQGVPSEWNRIAMRVPSMTSEEIYAWLNAFAKMREWVGDRVLKDLSASDFAIKNKDWEDTISVDRNQIEDDKIGLLTPILQMMGQSAKEQPDEVVFGALVAGFNSLCYDGQYFFDTDHPVGDGTVSNYAAGAGVAWYLMDTTRAIKPIVFQDRRALEFVSMTAPTDANVFMQKKYIYGVDCRNNAGFGLWQLCYASKLELTATNYATARAAMMDFKNDMGKPLGVRPNLLVTTSANEGKARSVVMMQKDAAGADNPWYNTAEVFIPRFLAAA
;
A
#
# COMPACT_ATOMS: atom_id res chain seq x y z
N MET A 1 -33.59 -15.92 23.53
CA MET A 1 -32.59 -17.00 23.54
C MET A 1 -32.05 -17.21 24.95
N ILE A 2 -31.85 -18.45 25.40
CA ILE A 2 -31.18 -18.73 26.70
C ILE A 2 -29.68 -18.46 26.53
N ILE A 3 -29.08 -17.63 27.39
CA ILE A 3 -27.63 -17.40 27.36
C ILE A 3 -26.91 -18.53 28.09
N ASN A 4 -26.10 -19.29 27.37
CA ASN A 4 -25.10 -20.19 27.91
C ASN A 4 -23.87 -20.24 26.98
N GLN A 5 -22.85 -21.01 27.37
CA GLN A 5 -21.61 -21.11 26.59
C GLN A 5 -21.84 -21.63 25.17
N ALA A 6 -22.74 -22.60 24.99
CA ALA A 6 -23.05 -23.15 23.67
C ALA A 6 -23.74 -22.12 22.77
N THR A 7 -24.68 -21.32 23.31
CA THR A 7 -25.34 -20.27 22.52
C THR A 7 -24.38 -19.15 22.16
N LEU A 8 -23.53 -18.69 23.09
CA LEU A 8 -22.54 -17.66 22.81
C LEU A 8 -21.51 -18.11 21.76
N ALA A 9 -21.09 -19.39 21.79
CA ALA A 9 -20.23 -19.96 20.76
C ALA A 9 -20.93 -19.98 19.37
N ALA A 10 -22.22 -20.32 19.32
CA ALA A 10 -22.99 -20.28 18.08
C ALA A 10 -23.15 -18.84 17.54
N VAL A 11 -23.37 -17.85 18.42
CA VAL A 11 -23.40 -16.44 18.01
C VAL A 11 -22.04 -16.01 17.45
N PHE A 12 -20.94 -16.36 18.11
CA PHE A 12 -19.60 -16.04 17.63
C PHE A 12 -19.34 -16.63 16.24
N GLN A 13 -19.68 -17.91 16.00
CA GLN A 13 -19.54 -18.54 14.68
C GLN A 13 -20.38 -17.84 13.61
N SER A 14 -21.61 -17.43 13.94
CA SER A 14 -22.47 -16.66 13.04
C SER A 14 -21.84 -15.30 12.69
N PHE A 15 -21.36 -14.57 13.69
CA PHE A 15 -20.68 -13.27 13.49
C PHE A 15 -19.42 -13.42 12.67
N GLN A 16 -18.59 -14.40 12.99
CA GLN A 16 -17.37 -14.72 12.25
C GLN A 16 -17.68 -15.08 10.78
N THR A 17 -18.79 -15.77 10.52
CA THR A 17 -19.24 -16.07 9.15
C THR A 17 -19.60 -14.80 8.39
N ILE A 18 -20.41 -13.92 8.99
CA ILE A 18 -20.81 -12.64 8.38
C ILE A 18 -19.58 -11.76 8.10
N TYR A 19 -18.71 -11.63 9.09
CA TYR A 19 -17.44 -10.91 8.98
C TYR A 19 -16.58 -11.46 7.83
N ASN A 20 -16.35 -12.77 7.80
CA ASN A 20 -15.50 -13.41 6.79
C ASN A 20 -16.07 -13.28 5.38
N GLN A 21 -17.39 -13.37 5.22
CA GLN A 21 -18.05 -13.17 3.93
C GLN A 21 -17.84 -11.74 3.42
N ALA A 22 -18.00 -10.73 4.27
CA ALA A 22 -17.74 -9.35 3.90
C ALA A 22 -16.26 -9.10 3.61
N PHE A 23 -15.36 -9.61 4.46
CA PHE A 23 -13.91 -9.51 4.29
C PHE A 23 -13.44 -10.12 2.95
N GLN A 24 -13.98 -11.27 2.56
CA GLN A 24 -13.64 -11.91 1.29
C GLN A 24 -14.31 -11.25 0.09
N GLY A 25 -15.48 -10.65 0.27
CA GLY A 25 -16.24 -9.98 -0.78
C GLY A 25 -15.69 -8.63 -1.22
N VAL A 26 -14.77 -8.03 -0.45
CA VAL A 26 -14.20 -6.73 -0.76
C VAL A 26 -12.86 -6.89 -1.51
N PRO A 27 -12.71 -6.28 -2.70
CA PRO A 27 -11.43 -6.28 -3.41
C PRO A 27 -10.41 -5.42 -2.66
N SER A 28 -9.15 -5.80 -2.77
CA SER A 28 -8.02 -5.09 -2.18
C SER A 28 -6.89 -5.05 -3.21
N GLU A 29 -6.23 -3.90 -3.33
CA GLU A 29 -5.39 -3.54 -4.48
C GLU A 29 -3.97 -3.06 -4.11
N TRP A 30 -3.63 -3.01 -2.82
CA TRP A 30 -2.32 -2.56 -2.31
C TRP A 30 -1.18 -3.32 -2.96
N ASN A 31 -1.40 -4.63 -3.21
CA ASN A 31 -0.43 -5.53 -3.79
C ASN A 31 -0.09 -5.19 -5.25
N ARG A 32 -0.84 -4.27 -5.90
CA ARG A 32 -0.50 -3.77 -7.23
C ARG A 32 0.77 -2.93 -7.20
N ILE A 33 0.93 -2.09 -6.18
CA ILE A 33 2.08 -1.16 -6.05
C ILE A 33 3.06 -1.53 -4.94
N ALA A 34 2.67 -2.42 -4.02
CA ALA A 34 3.49 -2.80 -2.88
C ALA A 34 3.84 -4.28 -2.87
N MET A 35 5.03 -4.60 -2.35
CA MET A 35 5.45 -5.96 -2.06
C MET A 35 5.20 -6.29 -0.58
N ARG A 36 4.70 -7.49 -0.28
CA ARG A 36 4.50 -7.95 1.10
C ARG A 36 5.80 -8.48 1.68
N VAL A 37 6.16 -8.00 2.86
CA VAL A 37 7.29 -8.49 3.64
C VAL A 37 6.78 -8.93 5.01
N PRO A 38 6.94 -10.21 5.39
CA PRO A 38 6.64 -10.66 6.76
C PRO A 38 7.54 -9.95 7.77
N SER A 39 6.98 -9.53 8.91
CA SER A 39 7.76 -8.95 10.01
C SER A 39 7.68 -9.81 11.27
N MET A 40 8.83 -9.97 11.92
CA MET A 40 8.98 -10.74 13.16
C MET A 40 9.37 -9.86 14.35
N THR A 41 9.73 -8.59 14.12
CA THR A 41 10.14 -7.63 15.17
C THR A 41 9.27 -6.36 15.21
N SER A 42 9.54 -5.43 16.13
CA SER A 42 8.75 -4.19 16.25
C SER A 42 8.92 -3.24 15.05
N GLU A 43 10.05 -3.34 14.36
CA GLU A 43 10.42 -2.58 13.18
C GLU A 43 11.42 -3.41 12.36
N GLU A 44 11.31 -3.43 11.04
CA GLU A 44 12.32 -4.07 10.20
C GLU A 44 13.22 -3.00 9.57
N ILE A 45 14.54 -3.22 9.64
CA ILE A 45 15.55 -2.37 9.03
C ILE A 45 15.85 -2.90 7.63
N TYR A 46 15.72 -2.04 6.61
CA TYR A 46 15.85 -2.43 5.21
C TYR A 46 17.21 -2.01 4.61
N ALA A 47 18.31 -2.38 5.27
CA ALA A 47 19.67 -2.05 4.84
C ALA A 47 20.00 -2.50 3.40
N TRP A 48 19.35 -3.55 2.90
CA TRP A 48 19.54 -4.08 1.55
C TRP A 48 19.01 -3.16 0.44
N LEU A 49 18.16 -2.17 0.74
CA LEU A 49 17.67 -1.23 -0.28
C LEU A 49 18.83 -0.41 -0.89
N ASN A 50 19.85 -0.08 -0.10
CA ASN A 50 21.09 0.56 -0.56
C ASN A 50 21.96 -0.34 -1.46
N ALA A 51 21.71 -1.65 -1.44
CA ALA A 51 22.59 -2.63 -2.08
C ALA A 51 22.14 -3.03 -3.49
N PHE A 52 21.19 -2.33 -4.10
CA PHE A 52 20.64 -2.72 -5.40
C PHE A 52 21.74 -2.70 -6.48
N ALA A 53 22.27 -3.89 -6.78
CA ALA A 53 23.37 -4.09 -7.71
C ALA A 53 22.88 -4.78 -8.97
N LYS A 54 23.35 -4.31 -10.13
CA LYS A 54 23.26 -5.06 -11.37
C LYS A 54 24.31 -6.15 -11.40
N MET A 55 23.98 -7.28 -12.02
CA MET A 55 24.98 -8.29 -12.37
C MET A 55 26.08 -7.64 -13.22
N ARG A 56 27.34 -7.91 -12.86
CA ARG A 56 28.51 -7.51 -13.65
C ARG A 56 29.13 -8.74 -14.29
N GLU A 57 29.84 -8.51 -15.38
CA GLU A 57 30.73 -9.52 -15.93
C GLU A 57 31.79 -9.90 -14.88
N TRP A 58 32.06 -11.20 -14.78
CA TRP A 58 33.04 -11.73 -13.85
C TRP A 58 34.44 -11.53 -14.42
N VAL A 59 35.03 -10.38 -14.11
CA VAL A 59 36.43 -10.07 -14.42
C VAL A 59 37.13 -9.70 -13.12
N GLY A 60 38.15 -10.48 -12.75
CA GLY A 60 38.89 -10.33 -11.48
C GLY A 60 38.14 -10.86 -10.25
N ASP A 61 38.63 -10.47 -9.07
CA ASP A 61 38.02 -10.83 -7.79
C ASP A 61 36.64 -10.21 -7.61
N ARG A 62 35.82 -10.83 -6.76
CA ARG A 62 34.50 -10.31 -6.40
C ARG A 62 34.68 -8.96 -5.71
N VAL A 63 34.01 -7.93 -6.23
CA VAL A 63 33.84 -6.67 -5.50
C VAL A 63 32.70 -6.86 -4.50
N LEU A 64 33.04 -6.80 -3.22
CA LEU A 64 32.08 -6.83 -2.13
C LEU A 64 31.40 -5.46 -2.04
N LYS A 65 30.07 -5.44 -2.05
CA LYS A 65 29.31 -4.24 -1.70
C LYS A 65 29.10 -4.24 -0.18
N ASP A 66 29.41 -3.13 0.44
CA ASP A 66 29.04 -2.90 1.83
C ASP A 66 27.52 -2.73 1.90
N LEU A 67 26.88 -3.50 2.77
CA LEU A 67 25.44 -3.40 3.05
C LEU A 67 25.20 -2.43 4.23
N SER A 68 26.08 -1.43 4.38
CA SER A 68 26.11 -0.54 5.54
C SER A 68 24.70 -0.11 5.93
N ALA A 69 24.34 -0.37 7.18
CA ALA A 69 22.99 -0.22 7.68
C ALA A 69 22.48 1.20 7.42
N SER A 70 21.45 1.32 6.57
CA SER A 70 20.61 2.51 6.62
C SER A 70 19.74 2.42 7.87
N ASP A 71 19.57 3.54 8.58
CA ASP A 71 18.64 3.67 9.71
C ASP A 71 17.16 3.67 9.26
N PHE A 72 16.90 3.32 7.99
CA PHE A 72 15.55 3.27 7.46
C PHE A 72 14.81 2.05 7.97
N ALA A 73 13.89 2.32 8.90
CA ALA A 73 13.07 1.31 9.54
C ALA A 73 11.58 1.58 9.28
N ILE A 74 10.84 0.51 8.99
CA ILE A 74 9.37 0.56 8.95
C ILE A 74 8.86 0.09 10.30
N LYS A 75 8.44 1.03 11.15
CA LYS A 75 7.87 0.70 12.45
C LYS A 75 6.45 0.15 12.29
N ASN A 76 6.18 -1.03 12.87
CA ASN A 76 4.84 -1.60 12.87
C ASN A 76 3.85 -0.72 13.65
N LYS A 77 2.62 -0.63 13.15
CA LYS A 77 1.50 0.02 13.84
C LYS A 77 0.44 -1.03 14.20
N ASP A 78 -0.23 -0.79 15.31
CA ASP A 78 -1.35 -1.59 15.78
C ASP A 78 -2.64 -0.94 15.28
N TRP A 79 -3.55 -1.76 14.75
CA TRP A 79 -4.85 -1.34 14.22
C TRP A 79 -5.93 -2.23 14.82
N GLU A 80 -7.09 -1.65 15.14
CA GLU A 80 -8.22 -2.39 15.70
C GLU A 80 -9.55 -1.78 15.26
N ASP A 81 -10.58 -2.62 15.20
CA ASP A 81 -11.98 -2.24 15.17
C ASP A 81 -12.74 -3.14 16.15
N THR A 82 -13.37 -2.54 17.17
CA THR A 82 -14.01 -3.25 18.27
C THR A 82 -15.42 -2.76 18.51
N ILE A 83 -16.37 -3.69 18.59
CA ILE A 83 -17.77 -3.43 18.91
C ILE A 83 -18.18 -4.05 20.23
N SER A 84 -19.10 -3.39 20.92
CA SER A 84 -19.77 -3.92 22.11
C SER A 84 -21.24 -4.22 21.80
N VAL A 85 -21.67 -5.44 22.12
CA VAL A 85 -23.05 -5.91 21.97
C VAL A 85 -23.69 -6.02 23.35
N ASP A 86 -24.89 -5.48 23.51
CA ASP A 86 -25.61 -5.61 24.77
C ASP A 86 -26.07 -7.06 24.99
N ARG A 87 -25.95 -7.57 26.21
CA ARG A 87 -26.42 -8.92 26.56
C ARG A 87 -27.90 -9.10 26.20
N ASN A 88 -28.72 -8.08 26.43
CA ASN A 88 -30.15 -8.14 26.15
C ASN A 88 -30.42 -8.24 24.64
N GLN A 89 -29.55 -7.72 23.77
CA GLN A 89 -29.72 -7.87 22.32
C GLN A 89 -29.57 -9.33 21.88
N ILE A 90 -28.69 -10.10 22.52
CA ILE A 90 -28.57 -11.54 22.27
C ILE A 90 -29.72 -12.30 22.91
N GLU A 91 -30.13 -11.93 24.13
CA GLU A 91 -31.29 -12.53 24.80
C GLU A 91 -32.58 -12.34 23.99
N ASP A 92 -32.75 -11.18 23.37
CA ASP A 92 -33.89 -10.83 22.51
C ASP A 92 -33.81 -11.42 21.09
N ASP A 93 -32.78 -12.21 20.76
CA ASP A 93 -32.55 -12.78 19.42
C ASP A 93 -32.45 -11.72 18.30
N LYS A 94 -31.91 -10.53 18.63
CA LYS A 94 -31.73 -9.40 17.70
C LYS A 94 -30.41 -9.44 16.92
N ILE A 95 -29.81 -10.62 16.83
CA ILE A 95 -28.50 -10.87 16.21
C ILE A 95 -28.49 -10.40 14.74
N GLY A 96 -29.59 -10.60 14.00
CA GLY A 96 -29.71 -10.19 12.60
C GLY A 96 -29.56 -8.67 12.38
N LEU A 97 -29.88 -7.85 13.38
CA LEU A 97 -29.72 -6.38 13.31
C LEU A 97 -28.25 -5.94 13.35
N LEU A 98 -27.34 -6.81 13.80
CA LEU A 98 -25.90 -6.54 13.89
C LEU A 98 -25.16 -6.92 12.60
N THR A 99 -25.83 -7.60 11.66
CA THR A 99 -25.26 -8.00 10.37
C THR A 99 -24.57 -6.86 9.63
N PRO A 100 -25.19 -5.67 9.45
CA PRO A 100 -24.54 -4.58 8.72
C PRO A 100 -23.25 -4.10 9.40
N ILE A 101 -23.21 -4.07 10.73
CA ILE A 101 -22.03 -3.65 11.49
C ILE A 101 -20.88 -4.64 11.30
N LEU A 102 -21.17 -5.95 11.37
CA LEU A 102 -20.17 -7.00 11.16
C LEU A 102 -19.68 -7.04 9.72
N GLN A 103 -20.54 -6.74 8.75
CA GLN A 103 -20.14 -6.59 7.35
C GLN A 103 -19.20 -5.39 7.16
N MET A 104 -19.52 -4.25 7.78
CA MET A 104 -18.65 -3.07 7.75
C MET A 104 -17.30 -3.33 8.41
N MET A 105 -17.27 -4.06 9.54
CA MET A 105 -16.03 -4.46 10.19
C MET A 105 -15.18 -5.37 9.29
N GLY A 106 -15.80 -6.34 8.61
CA GLY A 106 -15.12 -7.19 7.62
C GLY A 106 -14.57 -6.40 6.44
N GLN A 107 -15.32 -5.42 5.95
CA GLN A 107 -14.88 -4.52 4.90
C GLN A 107 -13.70 -3.65 5.34
N SER A 108 -13.82 -2.96 6.47
CA SER A 108 -12.78 -2.10 7.05
C SER A 108 -11.47 -2.88 7.24
N ALA A 109 -11.55 -4.07 7.83
CA ALA A 109 -10.43 -4.97 7.98
C ALA A 109 -9.76 -5.33 6.64
N LYS A 110 -10.56 -5.57 5.58
CA LYS A 110 -10.04 -5.89 4.25
C LYS A 110 -9.36 -4.70 3.56
N GLU A 111 -9.87 -3.50 3.78
CA GLU A 111 -9.43 -2.25 3.16
C GLU A 111 -8.22 -1.63 3.88
N GLN A 112 -8.00 -1.97 5.16
CA GLN A 112 -6.92 -1.40 5.98
C GLN A 112 -5.52 -1.47 5.32
N PRO A 113 -5.07 -2.58 4.70
CA PRO A 113 -3.79 -2.61 3.99
C PRO A 113 -3.71 -1.62 2.81
N ASP A 114 -4.83 -1.38 2.12
CA ASP A 114 -4.91 -0.38 1.05
C ASP A 114 -4.69 1.03 1.60
N GLU A 115 -5.38 1.38 2.68
CA GLU A 115 -5.24 2.69 3.33
C GLU A 115 -3.79 2.99 3.71
N VAL A 116 -3.09 2.02 4.32
CA VAL A 116 -1.71 2.25 4.75
C VAL A 116 -0.75 2.32 3.57
N VAL A 117 -0.92 1.47 2.55
CA VAL A 117 -0.05 1.45 1.36
C VAL A 117 -0.22 2.69 0.49
N PHE A 118 -1.46 3.10 0.19
CA PHE A 118 -1.69 4.32 -0.59
C PHE A 118 -1.43 5.59 0.24
N GLY A 119 -1.62 5.54 1.56
CA GLY A 119 -1.19 6.58 2.48
C GLY A 119 0.33 6.78 2.47
N ALA A 120 1.11 5.68 2.46
CA ALA A 120 2.57 5.74 2.35
C ALA A 120 3.01 6.37 1.02
N LEU A 121 2.35 6.04 -0.10
CA LEU A 121 2.63 6.67 -1.40
C LEU A 121 2.48 8.19 -1.32
N VAL A 122 1.36 8.68 -0.76
CA VAL A 122 1.13 10.13 -0.58
C VAL A 122 2.16 10.76 0.37
N ALA A 123 2.55 10.04 1.43
CA ALA A 123 3.56 10.50 2.37
C ALA A 123 4.95 10.64 1.75
N GLY A 124 5.19 10.06 0.56
CA GLY A 124 6.48 10.08 -0.13
C GLY A 124 7.02 11.46 -0.48
N PHE A 125 6.16 12.48 -0.57
CA PHE A 125 6.59 13.87 -0.77
C PHE A 125 7.21 14.51 0.48
N ASN A 126 6.97 13.95 1.66
CA ASN A 126 7.32 14.59 2.94
C ASN A 126 8.01 13.64 3.93
N SER A 127 8.24 12.39 3.55
CA SER A 127 8.83 11.36 4.41
C SER A 127 10.10 10.83 3.77
N LEU A 128 11.16 10.74 4.59
CA LEU A 128 12.46 10.27 4.13
C LEU A 128 12.39 8.80 3.73
N CYS A 129 13.16 8.45 2.71
CA CYS A 129 13.39 7.09 2.28
C CYS A 129 14.79 6.61 2.69
N TYR A 130 15.21 5.46 2.17
CA TYR A 130 16.37 4.73 2.67
C TYR A 130 17.73 5.40 2.39
N ASP A 131 17.77 6.38 1.50
CA ASP A 131 18.95 7.16 1.14
C ASP A 131 19.02 8.53 1.85
N GLY A 132 18.07 8.82 2.73
CA GLY A 132 18.01 10.08 3.49
C GLY A 132 17.34 11.25 2.78
N GLN A 133 16.89 11.09 1.52
CA GLN A 133 16.06 12.06 0.81
C GLN A 133 14.56 11.72 0.94
N TYR A 134 13.66 12.65 0.60
CA TYR A 134 12.24 12.30 0.48
C TYR A 134 12.05 11.21 -0.58
N PHE A 135 11.02 10.37 -0.48
CA PHE A 135 10.81 9.32 -1.48
C PHE A 135 10.53 9.87 -2.89
N PHE A 136 9.93 11.06 -2.97
CA PHE A 136 9.83 11.84 -4.19
C PHE A 136 10.67 13.10 -4.06
N ASP A 137 11.89 13.03 -4.58
CA ASP A 137 12.86 14.11 -4.51
C ASP A 137 13.55 14.35 -5.85
N THR A 138 14.22 15.50 -5.92
CA THR A 138 14.98 15.94 -7.08
C THR A 138 16.45 15.56 -7.02
N ASP A 139 16.91 15.05 -5.88
CA ASP A 139 18.34 14.95 -5.55
C ASP A 139 18.76 13.64 -4.86
N HIS A 140 18.16 12.50 -5.22
CA HIS A 140 18.60 11.20 -4.70
C HIS A 140 20.08 10.92 -5.04
N PRO A 141 20.93 10.58 -4.06
CA PRO A 141 22.36 10.37 -4.29
C PRO A 141 22.62 9.08 -5.10
N VAL A 142 23.38 9.19 -6.19
CA VAL A 142 23.80 8.06 -7.04
C VAL A 142 25.25 8.28 -7.51
N GLY A 143 26.19 7.51 -6.95
CA GLY A 143 27.61 7.73 -7.19
C GLY A 143 28.02 9.13 -6.70
N ASP A 144 28.70 9.90 -7.56
CA ASP A 144 29.13 11.27 -7.25
C ASP A 144 28.07 12.34 -7.61
N GLY A 145 26.89 11.93 -8.10
CA GLY A 145 25.84 12.83 -8.57
C GLY A 145 24.50 12.59 -7.88
N THR A 146 23.47 13.28 -8.36
CA THR A 146 22.09 13.13 -7.89
C THR A 146 21.13 12.86 -9.05
N VAL A 147 20.01 12.22 -8.73
CA VAL A 147 18.97 11.83 -9.68
C VAL A 147 17.59 12.22 -9.15
N SER A 148 16.75 12.78 -10.01
CA SER A 148 15.36 13.13 -9.67
C SER A 148 14.39 12.01 -10.05
N ASN A 149 13.43 11.72 -9.17
CA ASN A 149 12.22 10.97 -9.50
C ASN A 149 10.94 11.82 -9.33
N TYR A 150 11.09 13.15 -9.28
CA TYR A 150 10.01 14.06 -8.97
C TYR A 150 9.98 15.29 -9.89
N ALA A 151 8.80 15.60 -10.41
CA ALA A 151 8.50 16.87 -11.07
C ALA A 151 7.56 17.74 -10.22
N ALA A 152 8.09 18.85 -9.71
CA ALA A 152 7.32 19.82 -8.94
C ALA A 152 6.27 20.55 -9.79
N GLY A 153 5.15 20.91 -9.16
CA GLY A 153 4.03 21.60 -9.79
C GLY A 153 2.89 21.84 -8.80
N ALA A 154 1.82 22.48 -9.27
CA ALA A 154 0.66 22.85 -8.45
C ALA A 154 -0.59 21.97 -8.71
N GLY A 155 -0.47 20.98 -9.60
CA GLY A 155 -1.56 20.05 -9.93
C GLY A 155 -1.66 18.88 -8.95
N VAL A 156 -2.75 18.13 -9.07
CA VAL A 156 -2.94 16.86 -8.35
C VAL A 156 -1.89 15.86 -8.81
N ALA A 157 -1.18 15.27 -7.85
CA ALA A 157 -0.12 14.31 -8.13
C ALA A 157 -0.60 13.11 -8.97
N TRP A 158 0.24 12.69 -9.91
CA TRP A 158 0.18 11.41 -10.60
C TRP A 158 1.53 10.71 -10.52
N TYR A 159 1.50 9.38 -10.55
CA TYR A 159 2.66 8.53 -10.31
C TYR A 159 2.82 7.53 -11.44
N LEU A 160 4.01 7.42 -12.00
CA LEU A 160 4.35 6.44 -13.01
C LEU A 160 5.28 5.40 -12.37
N MET A 161 4.92 4.12 -12.46
CA MET A 161 5.60 3.04 -11.74
C MET A 161 6.03 1.90 -12.64
N ASP A 162 7.15 1.26 -12.28
CA ASP A 162 7.52 -0.09 -12.72
C ASP A 162 7.15 -1.09 -11.61
N THR A 163 6.04 -1.79 -11.80
CA THR A 163 5.53 -2.83 -10.89
C THR A 163 5.77 -4.25 -11.40
N THR A 164 6.59 -4.40 -12.45
CA THR A 164 6.88 -5.70 -13.08
C THR A 164 7.93 -6.53 -12.33
N ARG A 165 8.60 -5.91 -11.36
CA ARG A 165 9.71 -6.49 -10.61
C ARG A 165 9.25 -7.13 -9.30
N ALA A 166 10.09 -8.01 -8.76
CA ALA A 166 9.87 -8.63 -7.45
C ALA A 166 9.90 -7.58 -6.32
N ILE A 167 10.83 -6.63 -6.39
CA ILE A 167 10.84 -5.45 -5.53
C ILE A 167 9.94 -4.40 -6.15
N LYS A 168 9.06 -3.82 -5.33
CA LYS A 168 8.11 -2.79 -5.74
C LYS A 168 8.46 -1.44 -5.09
N PRO A 169 7.87 -0.33 -5.58
CA PRO A 169 8.11 1.00 -5.00
C PRO A 169 7.72 1.13 -3.54
N ILE A 170 6.72 0.38 -3.08
CA ILE A 170 6.23 0.40 -1.70
C ILE A 170 6.44 -0.98 -1.06
N VAL A 171 6.73 -0.99 0.24
CA VAL A 171 6.82 -2.18 1.06
C VAL A 171 5.63 -2.19 2.01
N PHE A 172 4.86 -3.28 2.00
CA PHE A 172 3.86 -3.56 3.01
C PHE A 172 4.41 -4.57 4.00
N GLN A 173 4.71 -4.11 5.20
CA GLN A 173 5.23 -4.90 6.29
C GLN A 173 4.07 -5.48 7.10
N ASP A 174 3.93 -6.80 7.06
CA ASP A 174 2.83 -7.52 7.69
C ASP A 174 3.35 -8.40 8.83
N ARG A 175 3.05 -8.01 10.07
CA ARG A 175 3.54 -8.68 11.28
C ARG A 175 2.50 -9.63 11.87
N ARG A 176 1.26 -9.18 11.96
CA ARG A 176 0.15 -9.99 12.46
C ARG A 176 -1.06 -9.73 11.58
N ALA A 177 -1.49 -10.79 10.91
CA ALA A 177 -2.70 -10.80 10.12
C ALA A 177 -3.92 -10.51 11.01
N LEU A 178 -5.01 -10.06 10.39
CA LEU A 178 -6.26 -9.77 11.07
C LEU A 178 -6.81 -11.01 11.77
N GLU A 179 -7.18 -10.85 13.03
CA GLU A 179 -7.76 -11.91 13.86
C GLU A 179 -9.08 -11.43 14.45
N PHE A 180 -10.18 -12.14 14.18
CA PHE A 180 -11.48 -11.83 14.79
C PHE A 180 -11.60 -12.54 16.13
N VAL A 181 -11.68 -11.77 17.22
CA VAL A 181 -11.66 -12.23 18.61
C VAL A 181 -12.93 -11.81 19.36
N SER A 182 -13.17 -12.41 20.52
CA SER A 182 -14.29 -12.03 21.38
C SER A 182 -13.97 -12.16 22.87
N MET A 183 -14.64 -11.35 23.68
CA MET A 183 -14.60 -11.38 25.14
C MET A 183 -16.03 -11.44 25.66
N THR A 184 -16.50 -12.67 25.89
CA THR A 184 -17.92 -12.99 26.16
C THR A 184 -18.14 -13.89 27.37
N ALA A 185 -17.09 -14.25 28.11
CA ALA A 185 -17.21 -15.08 29.28
C ALA A 185 -17.94 -14.33 30.40
N PRO A 186 -18.80 -15.00 31.20
CA PRO A 186 -19.50 -14.36 32.32
C PRO A 186 -18.55 -13.73 33.37
N THR A 187 -17.31 -14.21 33.43
CA THR A 187 -16.26 -13.70 34.32
C THR A 187 -15.53 -12.48 33.77
N ASP A 188 -15.75 -12.11 32.50
CA ASP A 188 -15.12 -10.94 31.91
C ASP A 188 -15.72 -9.66 32.50
N ALA A 189 -14.88 -8.67 32.79
CA ALA A 189 -15.29 -7.46 33.50
C ALA A 189 -16.38 -6.68 32.76
N ASN A 190 -16.33 -6.60 31.43
CA ASN A 190 -17.37 -6.01 30.57
C ASN A 190 -18.70 -6.75 30.68
N VAL A 191 -18.69 -8.08 30.77
CA VAL A 191 -19.92 -8.87 30.90
C VAL A 191 -20.50 -8.70 32.30
N PHE A 192 -19.67 -8.84 33.33
CA PHE A 192 -20.09 -8.76 34.72
C PHE A 192 -20.56 -7.35 35.13
N MET A 193 -19.77 -6.32 34.80
CA MET A 193 -20.02 -4.95 35.24
C MET A 193 -21.01 -4.22 34.32
N GLN A 194 -20.96 -4.47 33.01
CA GLN A 194 -21.64 -3.65 32.01
C GLN A 194 -22.68 -4.40 31.18
N LYS A 195 -22.79 -5.74 31.35
CA LYS A 195 -23.64 -6.61 30.52
C LYS A 195 -23.33 -6.46 29.02
N LYS A 196 -22.06 -6.29 28.67
CA LYS A 196 -21.59 -6.14 27.28
C LYS A 196 -20.75 -7.33 26.85
N TYR A 197 -21.03 -7.88 25.68
CA TYR A 197 -20.18 -8.82 24.96
C TYR A 197 -19.33 -8.06 23.95
N ILE A 198 -18.02 -8.29 23.95
CA ILE A 198 -17.10 -7.56 23.06
C ILE A 198 -16.65 -8.47 21.92
N TYR A 199 -16.65 -7.92 20.71
CA TYR A 199 -16.11 -8.55 19.51
C TYR A 199 -15.17 -7.55 18.85
N GLY A 200 -13.98 -8.00 18.47
CA GLY A 200 -13.00 -7.12 17.86
C GLY A 200 -12.21 -7.82 16.77
N VAL A 201 -11.61 -7.01 15.93
CA VAL A 201 -10.57 -7.44 15.01
C VAL A 201 -9.36 -6.55 15.21
N ASP A 202 -8.18 -7.15 15.29
CA ASP A 202 -6.94 -6.39 15.35
C ASP A 202 -5.89 -6.97 14.40
N CYS A 203 -5.01 -6.09 13.93
CA CYS A 203 -3.84 -6.48 13.15
C CYS A 203 -2.63 -5.63 13.51
N ARG A 204 -1.47 -6.05 13.03
CA ARG A 204 -0.23 -5.30 13.21
C ARG A 204 0.55 -5.28 11.92
N ASN A 205 0.64 -4.12 11.31
CA ASN A 205 1.29 -3.91 10.03
C ASN A 205 1.65 -2.42 9.84
N ASN A 206 2.46 -2.14 8.83
CA ASN A 206 2.63 -0.78 8.34
C ASN A 206 3.15 -0.82 6.88
N ALA A 207 3.16 0.31 6.20
CA ALA A 207 3.80 0.45 4.90
C ALA A 207 4.91 1.52 4.92
N GLY A 208 5.84 1.38 3.99
CA GLY A 208 6.94 2.31 3.80
C GLY A 208 7.55 2.16 2.41
N PHE A 209 8.71 2.78 2.21
CA PHE A 209 9.31 2.92 0.88
C PHE A 209 10.20 1.73 0.51
N GLY A 210 10.03 1.28 -0.73
CA GLY A 210 10.96 0.40 -1.43
C GLY A 210 11.92 1.23 -2.28
N LEU A 211 12.17 0.78 -3.52
CA LEU A 211 13.10 1.46 -4.43
C LEU A 211 12.44 2.67 -5.11
N TRP A 212 12.95 3.87 -4.82
CA TRP A 212 12.50 5.12 -5.44
C TRP A 212 12.68 5.14 -6.97
N GLN A 213 13.68 4.41 -7.49
CA GLN A 213 13.95 4.28 -8.92
C GLN A 213 12.79 3.64 -9.70
N LEU A 214 11.85 2.99 -9.01
CA LEU A 214 10.71 2.30 -9.61
C LEU A 214 9.44 3.14 -9.62
N CYS A 215 9.46 4.37 -9.09
CA CYS A 215 8.31 5.27 -9.08
C CYS A 215 8.73 6.72 -9.31
N TYR A 216 8.11 7.35 -10.30
CA TYR A 216 8.25 8.76 -10.59
C TYR A 216 6.95 9.49 -10.23
N ALA A 217 7.02 10.56 -9.46
CA ALA A 217 5.87 11.41 -9.14
C ALA A 217 5.91 12.73 -9.90
N SER A 218 4.75 13.26 -10.25
CA SER A 218 4.64 14.57 -10.87
C SER A 218 3.41 15.30 -10.39
N LYS A 219 3.61 16.57 -10.03
CA LYS A 219 2.54 17.55 -9.77
C LYS A 219 2.35 18.54 -10.94
N LEU A 220 3.03 18.29 -12.06
CA LEU A 220 2.70 18.97 -13.32
C LEU A 220 1.38 18.43 -13.87
N GLU A 221 0.74 19.17 -14.77
CA GLU A 221 -0.45 18.69 -15.46
C GLU A 221 -0.17 17.36 -16.17
N LEU A 222 -1.09 16.40 -16.06
CA LEU A 222 -0.99 15.13 -16.78
C LEU A 222 -1.30 15.34 -18.27
N THR A 223 -0.24 15.51 -19.06
CA THR A 223 -0.25 15.67 -20.51
C THR A 223 0.63 14.61 -21.18
N ALA A 224 0.48 14.39 -22.48
CA ALA A 224 1.36 13.49 -23.24
C ALA A 224 2.84 13.87 -23.13
N THR A 225 3.16 15.18 -23.13
CA THR A 225 4.53 15.69 -22.99
C THR A 225 5.11 15.40 -21.62
N ASN A 226 4.35 15.68 -20.55
CA ASN A 226 4.83 15.46 -19.18
C ASN A 226 4.93 13.96 -18.87
N TYR A 227 4.00 13.15 -19.37
CA TYR A 227 4.08 11.69 -19.31
C TYR A 227 5.34 11.16 -20.02
N ALA A 228 5.60 11.61 -21.25
CA ALA A 228 6.78 11.21 -22.01
C ALA A 228 8.08 11.53 -21.28
N THR A 229 8.16 12.72 -20.68
CA THR A 229 9.33 13.17 -19.90
C THR A 229 9.55 12.29 -18.68
N ALA A 230 8.51 12.02 -17.88
CA ALA A 230 8.61 11.14 -16.72
C ALA A 230 9.00 9.70 -17.12
N ARG A 231 8.39 9.18 -18.19
CA ARG A 231 8.69 7.84 -18.71
C ARG A 231 10.15 7.72 -19.16
N ALA A 232 10.64 8.70 -19.92
CA ALA A 232 12.03 8.74 -20.37
C ALA A 232 13.00 8.81 -19.18
N ALA A 233 12.74 9.70 -18.22
CA ALA A 233 13.55 9.83 -17.01
C ALA A 233 13.71 8.49 -16.28
N MET A 234 12.60 7.76 -16.07
CA MET A 234 12.66 6.44 -15.43
C MET A 234 13.48 5.42 -16.23
N MET A 235 13.30 5.38 -17.55
CA MET A 235 14.02 4.44 -18.41
C MET A 235 15.53 4.72 -18.49
N ASP A 236 15.93 5.97 -18.26
CA ASP A 236 17.32 6.42 -18.27
C ASP A 236 18.03 6.29 -16.92
N PHE A 237 17.34 5.87 -15.86
CA PHE A 237 17.96 5.63 -14.56
C PHE A 237 19.11 4.63 -14.66
N LYS A 238 20.24 4.99 -14.05
CA LYS A 238 21.48 4.22 -14.01
C LYS A 238 21.87 3.93 -12.57
N ASN A 239 22.67 2.89 -12.37
CA ASN A 239 23.33 2.69 -11.09
C ASN A 239 24.56 3.61 -10.93
N ASP A 240 25.16 3.56 -9.74
CA ASP A 240 26.47 4.12 -9.38
C ASP A 240 27.57 3.93 -10.43
N MET A 241 27.58 2.81 -11.15
CA MET A 241 28.55 2.50 -12.20
C MET A 241 28.15 2.97 -13.61
N GLY A 242 27.09 3.76 -13.75
CA GLY A 242 26.59 4.27 -15.03
C GLY A 242 25.87 3.24 -15.91
N LYS A 243 25.58 2.04 -15.40
CA LYS A 243 24.84 1.00 -16.13
C LYS A 243 23.33 1.23 -16.01
N PRO A 244 22.56 1.11 -17.11
CA PRO A 244 21.11 1.23 -17.06
C PRO A 244 20.45 0.27 -16.07
N LEU A 245 19.49 0.77 -15.30
CA LEU A 245 18.69 -0.04 -14.39
C LEU A 245 17.62 -0.85 -15.13
N GLY A 246 17.30 -0.51 -16.38
CA GLY A 246 16.32 -1.21 -17.20
C GLY A 246 14.90 -1.12 -16.65
N VAL A 247 14.57 0.01 -16.02
CA VAL A 247 13.23 0.28 -15.47
C VAL A 247 12.25 0.38 -16.64
N ARG A 248 11.10 -0.27 -16.51
CA ARG A 248 10.07 -0.27 -17.55
C ARG A 248 8.74 0.16 -16.94
N PRO A 249 8.40 1.45 -17.02
CA PRO A 249 7.15 1.91 -16.44
C PRO A 249 5.94 1.27 -17.13
N ASN A 250 5.02 0.72 -16.34
CA ASN A 250 3.87 -0.05 -16.81
C ASN A 250 2.54 0.34 -16.12
N LEU A 251 2.59 1.14 -15.05
CA LEU A 251 1.40 1.49 -14.27
C LEU A 251 1.37 3.01 -14.02
N LEU A 252 0.33 3.68 -14.47
CA LEU A 252 0.05 5.09 -14.23
C LEU A 252 -1.03 5.20 -13.14
N VAL A 253 -0.61 5.61 -11.95
CA VAL A 253 -1.45 5.72 -10.76
C VAL A 253 -1.84 7.17 -10.53
N THR A 254 -3.12 7.44 -10.30
CA THR A 254 -3.59 8.79 -9.94
C THR A 254 -4.96 8.72 -9.25
N THR A 255 -5.46 9.85 -8.73
CA THR A 255 -6.83 9.96 -8.24
C THR A 255 -7.83 10.22 -9.37
N SER A 256 -9.13 10.16 -9.06
CA SER A 256 -10.23 10.45 -9.99
C SER A 256 -10.12 11.83 -10.66
N ALA A 257 -9.45 12.80 -10.02
CA ALA A 257 -9.23 14.15 -10.57
C ALA A 257 -8.48 14.15 -11.91
N ASN A 258 -7.63 13.15 -12.15
CA ASN A 258 -6.86 13.02 -13.39
C ASN A 258 -7.33 11.83 -14.25
N GLU A 259 -8.41 11.11 -13.90
CA GLU A 259 -8.78 9.87 -14.60
C GLU A 259 -8.98 10.09 -16.11
N GLY A 260 -9.73 11.13 -16.48
CA GLY A 260 -9.95 11.47 -17.89
C GLY A 260 -8.64 11.78 -18.64
N LYS A 261 -7.70 12.49 -17.99
CA LYS A 261 -6.38 12.81 -18.55
C LYS A 261 -5.50 11.57 -18.67
N ALA A 262 -5.52 10.68 -17.67
CA ALA A 262 -4.75 9.44 -17.70
C ALA A 262 -5.24 8.54 -18.85
N ARG A 263 -6.56 8.37 -18.99
CA ARG A 263 -7.15 7.60 -20.09
C ARG A 263 -6.84 8.20 -21.45
N SER A 264 -6.93 9.53 -21.60
CA SER A 264 -6.62 10.17 -22.88
C SER A 264 -5.14 10.00 -23.27
N VAL A 265 -4.22 10.06 -22.31
CA VAL A 265 -2.79 9.93 -22.57
C VAL A 265 -2.40 8.49 -22.95
N VAL A 266 -2.83 7.47 -22.22
CA VAL A 266 -2.30 6.09 -22.44
C VAL A 266 -3.32 5.06 -22.94
N MET A 267 -4.62 5.36 -22.96
CA MET A 267 -5.66 4.39 -23.35
C MET A 267 -6.39 4.72 -24.65
N MET A 268 -6.25 5.92 -25.20
CA MET A 268 -6.84 6.27 -26.49
C MET A 268 -5.87 5.97 -27.63
N GLN A 269 -6.36 5.36 -28.71
CA GLN A 269 -5.55 5.04 -29.90
C GLN A 269 -5.22 6.29 -30.73
N LYS A 270 -6.07 7.32 -30.65
CA LYS A 270 -5.89 8.58 -31.36
C LYS A 270 -5.70 9.72 -30.36
N ASP A 271 -4.90 10.70 -30.73
CA ASP A 271 -4.76 11.95 -29.99
C ASP A 271 -5.94 12.91 -30.26
N ALA A 272 -5.92 14.08 -29.60
CA ALA A 272 -6.96 15.09 -29.75
C ALA A 272 -7.03 15.69 -31.18
N ALA A 273 -5.97 15.57 -31.97
CA ALA A 273 -5.92 16.00 -33.36
C ALA A 273 -6.32 14.89 -34.36
N GLY A 274 -6.59 13.68 -33.88
CA GLY A 274 -6.95 12.51 -34.69
C GLY A 274 -5.76 11.71 -35.24
N ALA A 275 -4.51 12.05 -34.87
CA ALA A 275 -3.32 11.28 -35.21
C ALA A 275 -3.15 10.07 -34.29
N ASP A 276 -2.32 9.09 -34.66
CA ASP A 276 -2.04 7.94 -33.80
C ASP A 276 -1.33 8.38 -32.50
N ASN A 277 -1.85 7.91 -31.37
CA ASN A 277 -1.27 8.20 -30.07
C ASN A 277 -0.04 7.29 -29.83
N PRO A 278 1.18 7.84 -29.75
CA PRO A 278 2.39 7.04 -29.54
C PRO A 278 2.45 6.39 -28.13
N TRP A 279 1.64 6.87 -27.19
CA TRP A 279 1.62 6.38 -25.80
C TRP A 279 0.53 5.36 -25.53
N TYR A 280 -0.26 5.01 -26.55
CA TYR A 280 -1.31 4.01 -26.43
C TYR A 280 -0.75 2.69 -25.90
N ASN A 281 -1.37 2.19 -24.82
CA ASN A 281 -1.04 0.93 -24.15
C ASN A 281 0.40 0.85 -23.57
N THR A 282 1.04 1.99 -23.33
CA THR A 282 2.39 2.02 -22.72
C THR A 282 2.38 1.88 -21.20
N ALA A 283 1.24 2.17 -20.56
CA ALA A 283 0.97 1.90 -19.15
C ALA A 283 -0.53 1.65 -18.93
N GLU A 284 -0.87 0.84 -17.92
CA GLU A 284 -2.23 0.70 -17.42
C GLU A 284 -2.60 1.90 -16.55
N VAL A 285 -3.82 2.42 -16.66
CA VAL A 285 -4.33 3.45 -15.74
C VAL A 285 -4.91 2.77 -14.50
N PHE A 286 -4.42 3.15 -13.32
CA PHE A 286 -4.93 2.67 -12.04
C PHE A 286 -5.37 3.84 -11.16
N ILE A 287 -6.63 3.79 -10.72
CA ILE A 287 -7.23 4.77 -9.81
C ILE A 287 -7.56 4.04 -8.50
N PRO A 288 -6.65 4.03 -7.51
CA PRO A 288 -6.88 3.32 -6.25
C PRO A 288 -7.98 3.99 -5.43
N ARG A 289 -8.82 3.18 -4.76
CA ARG A 289 -9.93 3.66 -3.94
C ARG A 289 -9.47 4.59 -2.79
N PHE A 290 -8.34 4.28 -2.17
CA PHE A 290 -7.84 4.95 -0.96
C PHE A 290 -6.69 5.93 -1.23
N LEU A 291 -6.41 6.25 -2.50
CA LEU A 291 -5.40 7.24 -2.83
C LEU A 291 -5.97 8.65 -2.64
N ALA A 292 -5.47 9.37 -1.64
CA ALA A 292 -5.79 10.78 -1.44
C ALA A 292 -5.07 11.67 -2.48
N ALA A 293 -5.68 12.81 -2.81
CA ALA A 293 -5.02 13.84 -3.61
C ALA A 293 -3.89 14.48 -2.80
N ALA A 294 -2.70 14.58 -3.40
CA ALA A 294 -1.49 15.10 -2.78
C ALA A 294 -1.00 16.37 -3.47
#